data_AF-A0A815ML89-F1
#
_entry.id   AF-A0A815ML89-F1
#
_cell.length_a   1.000
_cell.length_b   1.000
_cell.length_c   1.000
_cell.angle_alpha   90.00
_cell.angle_beta   90.00
_cell.angle_gamma   90.00
#
_symmetry.space_group_name_H-M   'P 1'
#
loop_
_entity.id
_entity.type
_entity.pdbx_description
1 polymer ?
#
loop_
_entity_poly.entity_id
_entity_poly.type
_entity_poly.pdbx_seq_one_letter_code
_entity_poly.pdbx_strand_id
1 'polypeptide(L)'
;MSLSPTLHQVCSSDFVHDDFMEAMSGKEPTFGSKSDWTDRAFSRFQLLMDLCRLANQTINATIDRFTMQFIVISNILSENDFNTQINVTLDQLYRSTVADFRFAVDIQRLFVQIDQPYTGKAMESNRYVTNLIIKRNMTYSVNNPQSSQVSFLFTEIYDGNLTLINCGCATNAHCQTSAFMYHDKNFAEDGVYIIPGIVEGCFVINSLLESTLQCLYPDSECFPILFGRVLEG
;
A
#
# COMPACT_ATOMS: atom_id res chain seq x y z
N MET A 1 19.86 15.50 26.83
CA MET A 1 18.61 15.66 26.06
C MET A 1 18.25 14.30 25.48
N SER A 2 17.00 13.85 25.63
CA SER A 2 16.53 12.58 25.04
C SER A 2 15.52 12.89 23.95
N LEU A 3 15.75 12.39 22.74
CA LEU A 3 14.78 12.44 21.65
C LEU A 3 13.80 11.27 21.81
N SER A 4 12.50 11.56 21.77
CA SER A 4 11.43 10.54 21.91
C SER A 4 10.43 10.67 20.77
N PRO A 5 10.83 10.30 19.54
CA PRO A 5 9.94 10.33 18.38
C PRO A 5 8.84 9.27 18.51
N THR A 6 7.68 9.56 17.94
CA THR A 6 6.53 8.65 17.91
C THR A 6 6.16 8.35 16.46
N LEU A 7 6.00 7.07 16.14
CA LEU A 7 5.45 6.64 14.86
C LEU A 7 3.95 6.90 14.80
N HIS A 8 3.40 6.83 13.59
CA HIS A 8 1.97 6.87 13.39
C HIS A 8 1.29 5.69 14.11
N GLN A 9 0.10 5.91 14.70
CA GLN A 9 -0.62 4.92 15.50
C GLN A 9 -0.87 3.60 14.76
N VAL A 10 -1.06 3.66 13.43
CA VAL A 10 -1.23 2.46 12.59
C VAL A 10 -0.04 1.49 12.66
N CYS A 11 1.17 1.99 12.95
CA CYS A 11 2.37 1.18 13.11
C CYS A 11 2.42 0.43 14.44
N SER A 12 1.41 0.62 15.30
CA SER A 12 1.19 -0.16 16.51
C SER A 12 -0.02 -1.10 16.38
N SER A 13 -0.61 -1.20 15.19
CA SER A 13 -1.74 -2.11 14.92
C SER A 13 -1.29 -3.58 14.85
N ASP A 14 -2.18 -4.51 15.17
CA ASP A 14 -1.93 -5.95 15.02
C ASP A 14 -1.59 -6.33 13.58
N PHE A 15 -2.10 -5.57 12.60
CA PHE A 15 -1.89 -5.79 11.17
C PHE A 15 -0.46 -5.58 10.66
N VAL A 16 0.45 -5.01 11.47
CA VAL A 16 1.84 -4.75 11.08
C VAL A 16 2.87 -5.63 11.81
N HIS A 17 2.41 -6.59 12.60
CA HIS A 17 3.28 -7.51 13.35
C HIS A 17 3.60 -8.76 12.52
N ASP A 18 4.78 -9.33 12.76
CA ASP A 18 5.24 -10.53 12.05
C ASP A 18 4.30 -11.72 12.23
N ASP A 19 3.76 -11.92 13.44
CA ASP A 19 2.81 -13.01 13.75
C ASP A 19 1.55 -12.95 12.87
N PHE A 20 1.04 -11.74 12.62
CA PHE A 20 -0.11 -11.54 11.74
C PHE A 20 0.26 -11.88 10.28
N MET A 21 1.44 -11.46 9.83
CA MET A 21 1.93 -11.75 8.48
C MET A 21 2.17 -13.25 8.27
N GLU A 22 2.69 -13.96 9.28
CA GLU A 22 2.86 -15.41 9.25
C GLU A 22 1.51 -16.11 9.12
N ALA A 23 0.53 -15.73 9.96
CA ALA A 23 -0.84 -16.26 9.94
C ALA A 23 -1.56 -16.04 8.59
N MET A 24 -1.15 -15.02 7.84
CA MET A 24 -1.69 -14.70 6.51
C MET A 24 -0.95 -15.41 5.36
N SER A 25 0.34 -15.69 5.52
CA SER A 25 1.19 -16.21 4.44
C SER A 25 0.77 -17.59 3.91
N GLY A 26 0.06 -18.38 4.72
CA GLY A 26 -0.42 -19.71 4.37
C GLY A 26 -1.86 -19.74 3.82
N LYS A 27 -2.51 -18.60 3.63
CA LYS A 27 -3.91 -18.54 3.18
C LYS A 27 -4.02 -18.43 1.67
N GLU A 28 -4.88 -19.27 1.10
CA GLU A 28 -5.26 -19.13 -0.30
C GLU A 28 -6.22 -17.95 -0.46
N PRO A 29 -6.27 -17.32 -1.65
CA PRO A 29 -7.27 -16.30 -1.96
C PRO A 29 -8.67 -16.84 -1.66
N THR A 30 -9.41 -16.15 -0.81
CA THR A 30 -10.68 -16.63 -0.24
C THR A 30 -11.75 -16.83 -1.32
N PHE A 31 -11.65 -16.02 -2.38
CA PHE A 31 -12.67 -15.88 -3.39
C PHE A 31 -12.08 -16.18 -4.79
N GLY A 32 -10.85 -15.79 -5.06
CA GLY A 32 -10.27 -15.95 -6.39
C GLY A 32 -10.93 -15.01 -7.42
N SER A 33 -11.56 -13.93 -6.96
CA SER A 33 -11.94 -12.82 -7.83
C SER A 33 -10.89 -11.75 -7.74
N LYS A 34 -10.47 -11.25 -8.90
CA LYS A 34 -9.44 -10.20 -8.97
C LYS A 34 -9.86 -8.90 -8.27
N SER A 35 -11.14 -8.72 -7.97
CA SER A 35 -11.70 -7.52 -7.37
C SER A 35 -11.97 -7.59 -5.87
N ASP A 36 -11.97 -8.79 -5.26
CA ASP A 36 -12.14 -8.85 -3.80
C ASP A 36 -10.88 -8.29 -3.13
N TRP A 37 -11.09 -7.36 -2.19
CA TRP A 37 -10.00 -6.76 -1.46
C TRP A 37 -9.21 -7.77 -0.61
N THR A 38 -9.85 -8.82 -0.06
CA THR A 38 -9.19 -9.83 0.78
C THR A 38 -8.11 -10.60 0.02
N ASP A 39 -8.35 -10.88 -1.27
CA ASP A 39 -7.40 -11.60 -2.14
C ASP A 39 -6.07 -10.83 -2.32
N ARG A 40 -6.06 -9.52 -2.03
CA ARG A 40 -4.85 -8.66 -2.07
C ARG A 40 -4.46 -8.12 -0.70
N ALA A 41 -5.11 -8.54 0.38
CA ALA A 41 -4.88 -7.99 1.71
C ALA A 41 -3.45 -8.22 2.19
N PHE A 42 -2.88 -9.40 1.93
CA PHE A 42 -1.50 -9.73 2.32
C PHE A 42 -0.48 -8.72 1.81
N SER A 43 -0.50 -8.38 0.52
CA SER A 43 0.48 -7.45 -0.04
C SER A 43 0.29 -6.02 0.47
N ARG A 44 -0.93 -5.63 0.84
CA ARG A 44 -1.22 -4.33 1.46
C ARG A 44 -0.67 -4.25 2.87
N PHE A 45 -0.92 -5.26 3.69
CA PHE A 45 -0.41 -5.31 5.05
C PHE A 45 1.12 -5.44 5.07
N GLN A 46 1.68 -6.21 4.14
CA GLN A 46 3.13 -6.26 3.95
C GLN A 46 3.71 -4.87 3.66
N LEU A 47 3.11 -4.12 2.72
CA LEU A 47 3.57 -2.77 2.40
C LEU A 47 3.44 -1.82 3.61
N LEU A 48 2.34 -1.89 4.35
CA LEU A 48 2.13 -1.08 5.55
C LEU A 48 3.21 -1.39 6.61
N MET A 49 3.48 -2.66 6.87
CA MET A 49 4.54 -3.11 7.77
C MET A 49 5.91 -2.59 7.31
N ASP A 50 6.24 -2.71 6.02
CA ASP A 50 7.51 -2.25 5.47
C ASP A 50 7.66 -0.73 5.58
N LEU A 51 6.60 0.04 5.36
CA LEU A 51 6.61 1.50 5.55
C LEU A 51 6.80 1.89 7.02
N CYS A 52 6.17 1.18 7.96
CA CYS A 52 6.35 1.39 9.38
C CYS A 52 7.80 1.08 9.82
N ARG A 53 8.39 0.00 9.29
CA ARG A 53 9.80 -0.34 9.51
C ARG A 53 10.73 0.71 8.93
N LEU A 54 10.48 1.15 7.70
CA LEU A 54 11.26 2.20 7.04
C LEU A 54 11.22 3.51 7.82
N ALA A 55 10.05 3.89 8.33
CA ALA A 55 9.89 5.08 9.18
C ALA A 55 10.73 4.97 10.46
N ASN A 56 10.66 3.82 11.14
CA ASN A 56 11.46 3.56 12.35
C ASN A 56 12.96 3.61 12.05
N GLN A 57 13.40 2.97 10.97
CA GLN A 57 14.81 2.97 10.55
C GLN A 57 15.31 4.37 10.19
N THR A 58 14.49 5.17 9.50
CA THR A 58 14.83 6.54 9.11
C THR A 58 14.98 7.43 10.34
N ILE A 59 14.10 7.28 11.33
CA ILE A 59 14.18 7.97 12.61
C ILE A 59 15.46 7.58 13.36
N ASN A 60 15.70 6.27 13.54
CA ASN A 60 16.88 5.79 14.28
C ASN A 60 18.18 6.23 13.61
N ALA A 61 18.29 6.07 12.29
CA ALA A 61 19.44 6.53 11.53
C ALA A 61 19.65 8.05 11.64
N THR A 62 18.57 8.83 11.72
CA THR A 62 18.68 10.28 11.91
C THR A 62 19.15 10.63 13.32
N ILE A 63 18.65 9.94 14.34
CA ILE A 63 19.10 10.11 15.74
C ILE A 63 20.58 9.74 15.87
N ASP A 64 20.98 8.60 15.33
CA ASP A 64 22.37 8.15 15.36
C ASP A 64 23.29 9.16 14.67
N ARG A 65 22.91 9.64 13.49
CA ARG A 65 23.66 10.68 12.77
C ARG A 65 23.75 11.98 13.57
N PHE A 66 22.65 12.42 14.18
CA PHE A 66 22.61 13.65 14.97
C PHE A 66 23.48 13.56 16.23
N THR A 67 23.43 12.43 16.94
CA THR A 67 24.20 12.22 18.17
C THR A 67 25.70 12.09 17.92
N MET A 68 26.12 11.73 16.70
CA MET A 68 27.53 11.73 16.28
C MET A 68 28.04 13.13 15.86
N GLN A 69 27.19 14.14 15.74
CA GLN A 69 27.60 15.49 15.35
C GLN A 69 28.16 16.26 16.55
N PHE A 70 29.22 17.04 16.29
CA PHE A 70 29.80 17.95 17.27
C PHE A 70 29.37 19.40 16.99
N ILE A 71 29.01 20.11 18.05
CA ILE A 71 28.79 21.55 17.98
C ILE A 71 30.15 22.24 18.03
N VAL A 72 30.53 22.89 16.94
CA VAL A 72 31.78 23.68 16.85
C VAL A 72 31.43 25.15 17.09
N ILE A 73 31.87 25.70 18.22
CA ILE A 73 31.68 27.10 18.59
C ILE A 73 33.03 27.81 18.72
N SER A 74 33.12 29.02 18.18
CA SER A 74 34.33 29.85 18.26
C SER A 74 34.43 30.62 19.57
N ASN A 75 33.30 30.85 20.25
CA ASN A 75 33.20 31.54 21.54
C ASN A 75 32.21 30.80 22.44
N ILE A 76 32.35 30.97 23.76
CA ILE A 76 31.37 30.45 24.74
C ILE A 76 30.02 31.11 24.48
N LEU A 77 28.98 30.29 24.24
CA LEU A 77 27.61 30.76 24.04
C LEU A 77 26.95 31.08 25.39
N SER A 78 26.06 32.08 25.38
CA SER A 78 25.12 32.23 26.48
C SER A 78 24.12 31.05 26.46
N GLU A 79 23.52 30.75 27.61
CA GLU A 79 22.48 29.72 27.69
C GLU A 79 21.33 29.99 26.71
N ASN A 80 20.93 31.26 26.56
CA ASN A 80 19.86 31.65 25.65
C ASN A 80 20.23 31.42 24.17
N ASP A 81 21.47 31.75 23.78
CA ASP A 81 21.95 31.53 22.41
C ASP A 81 22.08 30.05 22.11
N PHE A 82 22.60 29.27 23.07
CA PHE A 82 22.66 27.81 22.96
C PHE A 82 21.26 27.20 22.79
N ASN A 83 20.30 27.58 23.64
CA ASN A 83 18.93 27.09 23.58
C ASN A 83 18.24 27.49 22.26
N THR A 84 18.50 28.70 21.77
CA THR A 84 17.97 29.15 20.47
C THR A 84 18.54 28.30 19.34
N GLN A 85 19.85 28.11 19.32
CA GLN A 85 20.53 27.38 18.25
C GLN A 85 20.18 25.89 18.26
N ILE A 86 20.11 25.25 19.42
CA ILE A 86 19.75 23.83 19.52
C ILE A 86 18.30 23.60 19.10
N ASN A 87 17.36 24.49 19.46
CA ASN A 87 15.96 24.37 19.06
C ASN A 87 15.79 24.51 17.54
N VAL A 88 16.45 25.48 16.91
CA VAL A 88 16.45 25.62 15.44
C VAL A 88 17.04 24.37 14.76
N THR A 89 18.11 23.82 15.33
CA THR A 89 18.75 22.61 14.81
C THR A 89 17.81 21.40 14.91
N LEU A 90 17.08 21.27 16.01
CA LEU A 90 16.09 20.20 16.20
C LEU A 90 14.89 20.35 15.27
N ASP A 91 14.38 21.56 15.07
CA ASP A 91 13.31 21.80 14.11
C ASP A 91 13.74 21.41 12.69
N GLN A 92 14.98 21.72 12.32
CA GLN A 92 15.53 21.33 11.04
C GLN A 92 15.74 19.82 10.94
N LEU A 93 16.17 19.17 12.03
CA LEU A 93 16.28 17.72 12.11
C LEU A 93 14.93 17.08 11.83
N TYR A 94 13.88 17.44 12.56
CA TYR A 94 12.53 16.87 12.38
C TYR A 94 11.99 17.06 10.97
N ARG A 95 12.11 18.26 10.41
CA ARG A 95 11.65 18.56 9.04
C ARG A 95 12.42 17.74 8.00
N SER A 96 13.73 17.62 8.15
CA SER A 96 14.56 16.84 7.22
C SER A 96 14.27 15.34 7.32
N THR A 97 14.08 14.79 8.51
CA THR A 97 13.69 13.37 8.68
C THR A 97 12.38 13.04 7.98
N VAL A 98 11.36 13.90 8.13
CA VAL A 98 10.07 13.70 7.45
C VAL A 98 10.22 13.83 5.92
N ALA A 99 11.03 14.78 5.46
CA ALA A 99 11.30 14.94 4.03
C ALA A 99 12.06 13.74 3.44
N ASP A 100 13.07 13.22 4.14
CA ASP A 100 13.86 12.06 3.72
C ASP A 100 12.97 10.80 3.62
N PHE A 101 12.10 10.57 4.61
CA PHE A 101 11.12 9.47 4.57
C PHE A 101 10.16 9.62 3.38
N ARG A 102 9.57 10.81 3.18
CA ARG A 102 8.68 11.07 2.05
C ARG A 102 9.38 10.85 0.71
N PHE A 103 10.61 11.32 0.58
CA PHE A 103 11.40 11.14 -0.64
C PHE A 103 11.64 9.65 -0.93
N ALA A 104 11.94 8.83 0.09
CA ALA A 104 12.08 7.39 -0.08
C ALA A 104 10.78 6.73 -0.56
N VAL A 105 9.63 7.14 0.00
CA VAL A 105 8.29 6.65 -0.40
C VAL A 105 7.95 7.07 -1.84
N ASP A 106 8.25 8.32 -2.21
CA ASP A 106 7.99 8.84 -3.56
C ASP A 106 8.85 8.13 -4.62
N ILE A 107 10.11 7.82 -4.30
CA ILE A 107 10.97 7.01 -5.17
C ILE A 107 10.34 5.64 -5.40
N GLN A 108 9.89 4.95 -4.35
CA GLN A 108 9.25 3.64 -4.48
C GLN A 108 8.00 3.71 -5.35
N ARG A 109 7.16 4.75 -5.14
CA ARG A 109 5.98 5.00 -5.96
C ARG A 109 6.33 5.18 -7.44
N LEU A 110 7.39 5.94 -7.75
CA LEU A 110 7.85 6.16 -9.13
C LEU A 110 8.35 4.87 -9.78
N PHE A 111 9.12 4.04 -9.07
CA PHE A 111 9.58 2.75 -9.60
C PHE A 111 8.42 1.84 -9.98
N VAL A 112 7.41 1.73 -9.12
CA VAL A 112 6.22 0.92 -9.39
C VAL A 112 5.43 1.45 -10.60
N GLN A 113 5.40 2.77 -10.80
CA GLN A 113 4.74 3.38 -11.97
C GLN A 113 5.48 3.09 -13.28
N ILE A 114 6.81 3.19 -13.29
CA ILE A 114 7.64 2.93 -14.47
C ILE A 114 7.54 1.46 -14.88
N ASP A 115 7.56 0.56 -13.89
CA ASP A 115 7.47 -0.89 -14.12
C ASP A 115 6.02 -1.40 -14.24
N GLN A 116 5.04 -0.51 -14.45
CA GLN A 116 3.62 -0.87 -14.60
C GLN A 116 3.35 -2.11 -15.49
N PRO A 117 3.99 -2.28 -16.67
CA PRO A 117 3.74 -3.45 -17.52
C PRO A 117 4.19 -4.77 -16.88
N TYR A 118 5.12 -4.74 -15.93
CA TYR A 118 5.85 -5.88 -15.38
C TYR A 118 5.63 -6.10 -13.87
N THR A 119 4.97 -5.20 -13.16
CA THR A 119 4.74 -5.22 -11.70
C THR A 119 3.73 -6.28 -11.21
N GLY A 120 3.26 -7.17 -12.08
CA GLY A 120 2.39 -8.27 -11.67
C GLY A 120 3.16 -9.43 -11.06
N LYS A 121 2.76 -9.90 -9.87
CA LYS A 121 3.25 -11.19 -9.35
C LYS A 121 2.74 -12.32 -10.25
N ALA A 122 3.66 -13.21 -10.65
CA ALA A 122 3.31 -14.51 -11.19
C ALA A 122 2.82 -15.40 -10.03
N MET A 123 1.52 -15.70 -9.99
CA MET A 123 1.03 -16.86 -9.25
C MET A 123 1.05 -18.08 -10.17
N GLU A 124 1.40 -19.25 -9.64
CA GLU A 124 1.61 -20.51 -10.37
C GLU A 124 0.37 -21.07 -11.10
N SER A 125 -0.76 -20.35 -11.12
CA SER A 125 -2.02 -20.81 -11.71
C SER A 125 -2.61 -19.81 -12.73
N ASN A 126 -1.92 -19.50 -13.84
CA ASN A 126 -2.49 -18.75 -15.00
C ASN A 126 -3.22 -17.42 -14.70
N ARG A 127 -3.08 -16.86 -13.50
CA ARG A 127 -3.77 -15.66 -13.03
C ARG A 127 -2.74 -14.55 -12.88
N TYR A 128 -2.26 -14.09 -14.03
CA TYR A 128 -1.47 -12.86 -14.09
C TYR A 128 -2.34 -11.69 -13.62
N VAL A 129 -1.83 -10.94 -12.64
CA VAL A 129 -2.27 -9.57 -12.35
C VAL A 129 -1.15 -8.64 -12.80
N THR A 130 -0.78 -8.73 -14.09
CA THR A 130 0.01 -7.68 -14.74
C THR A 130 -0.95 -6.59 -15.21
N ASN A 131 -0.52 -5.33 -15.25
CA ASN A 131 -1.31 -4.26 -15.87
C ASN A 131 -1.45 -4.44 -17.39
N LEU A 132 -0.66 -5.34 -17.98
CA LEU A 132 -0.73 -5.70 -19.39
C LEU A 132 -0.76 -7.23 -19.53
N ILE A 133 -1.91 -7.80 -19.88
CA ILE A 133 -1.98 -9.20 -20.32
C ILE A 133 -2.07 -9.18 -21.84
N ILE A 134 -1.04 -9.72 -22.49
CA ILE A 134 -1.05 -9.94 -23.94
C ILE A 134 -1.69 -11.31 -24.19
N LYS A 135 -2.98 -11.32 -24.54
CA LYS A 135 -3.66 -12.54 -24.95
C LYS A 135 -3.66 -12.66 -26.47
N ARG A 136 -3.14 -13.77 -26.97
CA ARG A 136 -3.31 -14.16 -28.37
C ARG A 136 -4.62 -14.92 -28.49
N ASN A 137 -5.65 -14.29 -29.04
CA ASN A 137 -6.91 -14.96 -29.32
C ASN A 137 -6.77 -15.65 -30.69
N MET A 138 -6.80 -16.98 -30.69
CA MET A 138 -6.89 -17.79 -31.91
C MET A 138 -8.34 -18.24 -32.08
N THR A 139 -9.07 -17.60 -32.99
CA THR A 139 -10.39 -18.07 -33.41
C THR A 139 -10.24 -19.09 -34.53
N TYR A 140 -10.60 -20.35 -34.25
CA TYR A 140 -10.67 -21.39 -35.27
C TYR A 140 -12.05 -21.31 -35.94
N SER A 141 -12.11 -20.74 -37.14
CA SER A 141 -13.29 -20.85 -38.01
C SER A 141 -12.91 -21.75 -39.18
N VAL A 142 -13.70 -22.79 -39.42
CA VAL A 142 -13.47 -23.76 -40.50
C VAL A 142 -13.41 -23.09 -41.89
N ASN A 143 -13.93 -21.86 -42.01
CA ASN A 143 -14.09 -21.16 -43.28
C ASN A 143 -13.32 -19.83 -43.40
N ASN A 144 -12.45 -19.47 -42.44
CA ASN A 144 -11.72 -18.18 -42.50
C ASN A 144 -10.27 -18.34 -42.02
N PRO A 145 -9.25 -17.94 -42.81
CA PRO A 145 -7.85 -18.07 -42.40
C PRO A 145 -7.58 -17.32 -41.10
N GLN A 146 -6.67 -17.89 -40.31
CA GLN A 146 -6.33 -17.51 -38.94
C GLN A 146 -6.23 -15.98 -38.75
N SER A 147 -7.22 -15.38 -38.06
CA SER A 147 -7.05 -14.05 -37.50
C SER A 147 -6.39 -14.20 -36.13
N SER A 148 -5.08 -13.95 -36.04
CA SER A 148 -4.44 -13.77 -34.75
C SER A 148 -4.71 -12.36 -34.25
N GLN A 149 -5.59 -12.22 -33.26
CA GLN A 149 -5.76 -10.94 -32.56
C GLN A 149 -4.86 -10.93 -31.32
N VAL A 150 -4.04 -9.89 -31.21
CA VAL A 150 -3.35 -9.55 -29.97
C VAL A 150 -4.29 -8.64 -29.20
N SER A 151 -4.78 -9.12 -28.07
CA SER A 151 -5.58 -8.32 -27.15
C SER A 151 -4.72 -7.93 -25.95
N PHE A 152 -4.75 -6.64 -25.62
CA PHE A 152 -4.16 -6.10 -24.42
C PHE A 152 -5.27 -5.97 -23.39
N LEU A 153 -5.21 -6.76 -22.31
CA LEU A 153 -6.09 -6.54 -21.15
C LEU A 153 -5.36 -5.65 -20.17
N PHE A 154 -6.02 -4.56 -19.80
CA PHE A 154 -5.59 -3.69 -18.73
C PHE A 154 -6.28 -4.11 -17.44
N THR A 155 -5.61 -3.96 -16.31
CA THR A 155 -6.26 -4.17 -15.01
C THR A 155 -7.27 -3.05 -14.81
N GLU A 156 -8.55 -3.41 -14.80
CA GLU A 156 -9.66 -2.53 -14.47
C GLU A 156 -9.91 -2.61 -12.96
N ILE A 157 -10.25 -1.46 -12.38
CA ILE A 157 -10.70 -1.38 -10.98
C ILE A 157 -12.23 -1.34 -10.99
N TYR A 158 -12.85 -2.20 -10.19
CA TYR A 158 -14.31 -2.26 -10.04
C TYR A 158 -14.73 -1.38 -8.87
N ASP A 159 -15.85 -0.66 -8.99
CA ASP A 159 -16.49 -0.02 -7.83
C ASP A 159 -17.23 -1.04 -6.97
N GLY A 160 -17.53 -0.67 -5.73
CA GLY A 160 -18.47 -1.38 -4.86
C GLY A 160 -19.91 -1.47 -5.41
N ASN A 161 -20.23 -0.78 -6.50
CA ASN A 161 -21.49 -0.98 -7.21
C ASN A 161 -21.42 -2.05 -8.32
N LEU A 162 -20.28 -2.73 -8.49
CA LEU A 162 -19.99 -3.69 -9.56
C LEU A 162 -20.20 -3.13 -10.98
N THR A 163 -20.43 -1.83 -11.11
CA THR A 163 -20.44 -1.11 -12.37
C THR A 163 -18.99 -0.93 -12.83
N LEU A 164 -18.70 -1.29 -14.09
CA LEU A 164 -17.44 -0.96 -14.74
C LEU A 164 -17.23 0.55 -14.66
N ILE A 165 -16.37 1.00 -13.74
CA ILE A 165 -15.80 2.33 -13.84
C ILE A 165 -14.88 2.25 -15.06
N ASN A 166 -15.08 3.14 -16.04
CA ASN A 166 -14.22 3.25 -17.21
C ASN A 166 -12.87 3.88 -16.82
N CYS A 167 -12.14 3.21 -15.95
CA CYS A 167 -10.98 3.72 -15.24
C CYS A 167 -9.95 2.58 -15.14
N GLY A 168 -9.13 2.50 -16.18
CA GLY A 168 -8.07 1.52 -16.31
C GLY A 168 -6.73 2.11 -15.91
N CYS A 169 -5.90 1.34 -15.22
CA CYS A 169 -4.62 1.82 -14.70
C CYS A 169 -3.57 2.18 -15.74
N ALA A 170 -3.79 1.72 -16.98
CA ALA A 170 -2.98 2.08 -18.13
C ALA A 170 -3.36 3.44 -18.76
N THR A 171 -4.59 3.92 -18.53
CA THR A 171 -5.06 5.22 -19.07
C THR A 171 -5.11 6.29 -17.99
N ASN A 172 -5.32 5.90 -16.73
CA ASN A 172 -5.30 6.80 -15.59
C ASN A 172 -4.62 6.13 -14.38
N ALA A 173 -3.36 6.49 -14.13
CA ALA A 173 -2.58 6.00 -12.99
C ALA A 173 -3.10 6.48 -11.61
N HIS A 174 -3.96 7.50 -11.60
CA HIS A 174 -4.63 8.05 -10.41
C HIS A 174 -6.05 7.52 -10.26
N CYS A 175 -6.42 6.47 -11.00
CA CYS A 175 -7.71 5.82 -10.82
C CYS A 175 -7.83 5.25 -9.40
N GLN A 176 -8.96 5.54 -8.76
CA GLN A 176 -9.28 5.12 -7.40
C GLN A 176 -10.77 4.79 -7.28
N THR A 177 -11.09 3.88 -6.37
CA THR A 177 -12.44 3.57 -5.93
C THR A 177 -12.43 3.11 -4.47
N SER A 178 -13.60 2.83 -3.91
CA SER A 178 -13.68 2.28 -2.56
C SER A 178 -13.34 0.79 -2.60
N ALA A 179 -12.50 0.34 -1.66
CA ALA A 179 -12.27 -1.09 -1.49
C ALA A 179 -13.55 -1.79 -1.02
N PHE A 180 -13.77 -3.02 -1.48
CA PHE A 180 -14.93 -3.81 -1.07
C PHE A 180 -14.58 -5.30 -0.91
N MET A 181 -15.42 -6.01 -0.17
CA MET A 181 -15.36 -7.46 0.01
C MET A 181 -16.72 -8.06 -0.38
N TYR A 182 -16.73 -9.26 -0.96
CA TYR A 182 -17.97 -9.97 -1.22
C TYR A 182 -18.59 -10.51 0.08
N HIS A 183 -19.92 -10.45 0.18
CA HIS A 183 -20.61 -11.00 1.34
C HIS A 183 -20.53 -12.54 1.40
N ASP A 184 -20.65 -13.23 0.26
CA ASP A 184 -20.63 -14.70 0.15
C ASP A 184 -19.66 -15.21 -0.95
N LYS A 185 -19.20 -16.47 -0.81
CA LYS A 185 -18.27 -17.19 -1.69
C LYS A 185 -18.83 -17.47 -3.10
N ASN A 186 -20.14 -17.26 -3.32
CA ASN A 186 -20.81 -17.56 -4.59
C ASN A 186 -20.96 -16.36 -5.55
N PHE A 187 -20.23 -15.26 -5.31
CA PHE A 187 -19.87 -14.21 -6.27
C PHE A 187 -20.93 -13.35 -6.98
N ALA A 188 -22.23 -13.57 -6.82
CA ALA A 188 -23.17 -12.88 -7.73
C ALA A 188 -24.44 -12.31 -7.13
N GLU A 189 -24.88 -12.68 -5.91
CA GLU A 189 -26.26 -12.36 -5.51
C GLU A 189 -26.41 -11.52 -4.22
N ASP A 190 -25.43 -11.50 -3.30
CA ASP A 190 -25.62 -10.94 -1.95
C ASP A 190 -24.99 -9.55 -1.70
N GLY A 191 -24.56 -8.85 -2.75
CA GLY A 191 -23.96 -7.51 -2.63
C GLY A 191 -22.53 -7.52 -2.07
N VAL A 192 -21.99 -6.32 -1.87
CA VAL A 192 -20.62 -6.13 -1.38
C VAL A 192 -20.60 -5.24 -0.15
N TYR A 193 -19.64 -5.49 0.72
CA TYR A 193 -19.33 -4.62 1.84
C TYR A 193 -18.22 -3.64 1.43
N ILE A 194 -18.56 -2.35 1.33
CA ILE A 194 -17.58 -1.29 1.11
C ILE A 194 -16.79 -1.09 2.40
N ILE A 195 -15.47 -1.24 2.34
CA ILE A 195 -14.58 -1.10 3.50
C ILE A 195 -14.39 0.39 3.80
N PRO A 196 -14.92 0.90 4.92
CA PRO A 196 -14.89 2.33 5.17
C PRO A 196 -13.46 2.87 5.27
N GLY A 197 -13.16 3.91 4.50
CA GLY A 197 -11.88 4.61 4.56
C GLY A 197 -10.69 3.85 3.96
N ILE A 198 -10.92 2.75 3.24
CA ILE A 198 -9.92 2.05 2.42
C ILE A 198 -10.19 2.33 0.95
N VAL A 199 -9.15 2.79 0.26
CA VAL A 199 -9.15 3.11 -1.16
C VAL A 199 -8.50 1.97 -1.93
N GLU A 200 -9.10 1.62 -3.07
CA GLU A 200 -8.49 0.77 -4.09
C GLU A 200 -8.03 1.64 -5.25
N GLY A 201 -6.72 1.75 -5.43
CA GLY A 201 -6.10 2.45 -6.55
C GLY A 201 -5.28 1.52 -7.43
N CYS A 202 -4.70 2.08 -8.49
CA CYS A 202 -3.88 1.33 -9.43
C CYS A 202 -2.63 0.69 -8.86
N PHE A 203 -2.18 1.21 -7.72
CA PHE A 203 -0.99 0.74 -7.05
C PHE A 203 -1.31 0.58 -5.58
N VAL A 204 -0.76 -0.48 -4.98
CA VAL A 204 -0.91 -0.78 -3.55
C VAL A 204 -0.43 0.39 -2.69
N ILE A 205 0.65 1.06 -3.09
CA ILE A 205 1.19 2.22 -2.39
C ILE A 205 0.25 3.42 -2.42
N ASN A 206 -0.38 3.73 -3.56
CA ASN A 206 -1.36 4.81 -3.63
C ASN A 206 -2.60 4.47 -2.82
N SER A 207 -3.10 3.25 -2.98
CA SER A 207 -4.23 2.71 -2.20
C SER A 207 -4.02 2.92 -0.70
N LEU A 208 -2.83 2.61 -0.19
CA LEU A 208 -2.51 2.76 1.23
C LEU A 208 -2.38 4.24 1.65
N LEU A 209 -1.62 5.05 0.89
CA LEU A 209 -1.35 6.45 1.23
C LEU A 209 -2.59 7.36 1.13
N GLU A 210 -3.54 6.99 0.28
CA GLU A 210 -4.79 7.73 0.07
C GLU A 210 -5.93 7.21 0.96
N SER A 211 -5.73 6.07 1.61
CA SER A 211 -6.65 5.54 2.62
C SER A 211 -6.52 6.28 3.94
N THR A 212 -7.63 6.40 4.67
CA THR A 212 -7.63 6.84 6.08
C THR A 212 -7.20 5.73 7.04
N LEU A 213 -7.26 4.47 6.57
CA LEU A 213 -6.92 3.26 7.34
C LEU A 213 -7.75 3.08 8.61
N GLN A 214 -8.93 3.71 8.69
CA GLN A 214 -9.73 3.73 9.91
C GLN A 214 -10.15 2.33 10.41
N CYS A 215 -10.32 1.35 9.52
CA CYS A 215 -10.65 -0.03 9.90
C CYS A 215 -9.46 -0.82 10.44
N LEU A 216 -8.26 -0.23 10.48
CA LEU A 216 -7.05 -0.86 11.04
C LEU A 216 -6.89 -0.57 12.55
N TYR A 217 -7.76 0.23 13.13
CA TYR A 217 -7.75 0.56 14.55
C TYR A 217 -8.77 -0.28 15.32
N PRO A 218 -8.39 -0.92 16.45
CA PRO A 218 -9.27 -1.81 17.21
C PRO A 218 -10.56 -1.17 17.73
N ASP A 219 -10.57 0.16 17.93
CA ASP A 219 -11.71 0.96 18.37
C ASP A 219 -12.69 1.31 17.24
N SER A 220 -12.37 0.98 16.00
CA SER A 220 -13.23 1.23 14.84
C SER A 220 -14.31 0.17 14.67
N GLU A 221 -15.53 0.58 14.37
CA GLU A 221 -16.67 -0.34 14.15
C GLU A 221 -16.44 -1.35 13.02
N CYS A 222 -15.64 -0.99 12.02
CA CYS A 222 -15.32 -1.88 10.90
C CYS A 222 -14.13 -2.81 11.14
N PHE A 223 -13.40 -2.67 12.26
CA PHE A 223 -12.25 -3.52 12.57
C PHE A 223 -12.62 -4.99 12.73
N PRO A 224 -13.67 -5.39 13.49
CA PRO A 224 -14.01 -6.81 13.65
C PRO A 224 -14.42 -7.47 12.32
N ILE A 225 -15.08 -6.72 11.44
CA ILE A 225 -15.50 -7.21 10.12
C ILE A 225 -14.26 -7.47 9.25
N LEU A 226 -13.33 -6.51 9.20
CA LEU A 226 -12.10 -6.63 8.44
C LEU A 226 -11.21 -7.75 8.97
N PHE A 227 -10.96 -7.76 10.29
CA PHE A 227 -10.11 -8.73 10.97
C PHE A 227 -10.65 -10.16 10.82
N GLY A 228 -11.96 -10.36 11.04
CA GLY A 228 -12.61 -11.66 10.86
C GLY A 228 -12.50 -12.16 9.42
N ARG A 229 -12.82 -11.31 8.43
CA ARG A 229 -12.76 -11.71 7.01
C ARG A 229 -11.35 -12.04 6.52
N VAL A 230 -10.37 -11.29 6.99
CA VAL A 230 -8.96 -11.50 6.63
C VAL A 230 -8.40 -12.75 7.31
N LEU A 231 -8.89 -13.10 8.51
CA LEU A 231 -8.42 -14.28 9.25
C LEU A 231 -9.22 -15.57 9.02
N GLU A 232 -10.47 -15.50 8.58
CA GLU A 232 -11.30 -16.66 8.23
C GLU A 232 -11.17 -17.08 6.74
N GLY A 233 -10.34 -16.34 5.99
CA GLY A 233 -9.97 -16.64 4.61
C GLY A 233 -9.31 -17.99 4.42
#